data_AF-A0A2I1ELG0-F1
#
_entry.id   AF-A0A2I1ELG0-F1
#
_cell.length_a   1.000
_cell.length_b   1.000
_cell.length_c   1.000
_cell.angle_alpha   90.00
_cell.angle_beta   90.00
_cell.angle_gamma   90.00
#
_symmetry.space_group_name_H-M   'P 1'
#
loop_
_entity.id
_entity.type
_entity.pdbx_description
1 polymer ?
#
loop_
_entity_poly.entity_id
_entity_poly.type
_entity_poly.pdbx_seq_one_letter_code
_entity_poly.pdbx_strand_id
1 'polypeptide(L)'
;MKTKVRIKSRVVHDTLRNRDIIEMFHGILGTNDESISLHVVYPKYETLCSLSTKFIEILNVLYRSSVLSKFDDSMKERLGGYVQELRELSHLTFTAPDIRPYLPELPLQLNMTLGVEDFSKVPPPIGGQFRKTYLSTKKSQLVNTIIVTCKNLVTHRSYLSDANKLCDQFLTGNAGLSYAPLPNLPGLNFKQIYISTRLDENDRRLLLLVLNKLLVCSYDVYKLASSPDVNVDEFVEVIKTSIEEVRRHLPRCEMAFDKILTSVDTFKENFEKYYHDYIVSNNPTSIMENFIFDVSKTSDLSPDMTRQFQQIIAYYRKLAPLQTADPRLQNLFHHVDKNIQELERNKFTMSETSTC
;
A
#
# COMPACT_ATOMS: atom_id res chain seq x y z
N MET A 1 -27.21 -45.90 30.15
CA MET A 1 -27.38 -44.44 30.32
C MET A 1 -26.49 -43.71 29.31
N LYS A 2 -27.07 -43.08 28.27
CA LYS A 2 -26.32 -42.22 27.33
C LYS A 2 -26.66 -40.76 27.64
N THR A 3 -25.70 -40.07 28.24
CA THR A 3 -25.81 -38.65 28.61
C THR A 3 -25.82 -37.81 27.34
N LYS A 4 -26.99 -37.29 26.94
CA LYS A 4 -27.09 -36.28 25.88
C LYS A 4 -26.42 -35.00 26.39
N VAL A 5 -25.24 -34.70 25.84
CA VAL A 5 -24.58 -33.41 26.03
C VAL A 5 -25.46 -32.33 25.39
N ARG A 6 -26.21 -31.60 26.22
CA ARG A 6 -26.91 -30.37 25.82
C ARG A 6 -25.84 -29.30 25.60
N ILE A 7 -25.35 -29.16 24.38
CA ILE A 7 -24.63 -27.95 23.97
C ILE A 7 -25.64 -26.81 24.10
N LYS A 8 -25.34 -25.82 24.95
CA LYS A 8 -26.22 -24.68 25.22
C LYS A 8 -26.43 -23.90 23.91
N SER A 9 -27.64 -23.97 23.34
CA SER A 9 -28.00 -23.35 22.05
C SER A 9 -27.64 -21.87 21.95
N ARG A 10 -27.60 -21.16 23.08
CA ARG A 10 -27.20 -19.75 23.17
C ARG A 10 -25.75 -19.51 22.71
N VAL A 11 -24.81 -20.38 23.10
CA VAL A 11 -23.39 -20.26 22.71
C VAL A 11 -23.24 -20.49 21.21
N VAL A 12 -23.99 -21.44 20.65
CA VAL A 12 -23.97 -21.72 19.20
C VAL A 12 -24.55 -20.54 18.41
N HIS A 13 -25.63 -19.92 18.91
CA HIS A 13 -26.28 -18.78 18.27
C HIS A 13 -25.43 -17.50 18.31
N ASP A 14 -24.72 -17.25 19.42
CA ASP A 14 -23.81 -16.12 19.56
C ASP A 14 -22.56 -16.31 18.67
N THR A 15 -22.05 -17.54 18.56
CA THR A 15 -20.89 -17.85 17.70
C THR A 15 -21.22 -17.70 16.20
N LEU A 16 -22.44 -18.04 15.77
CA LEU A 16 -22.90 -17.86 14.40
C LEU A 16 -23.05 -16.39 14.01
N ARG A 17 -23.63 -15.55 14.87
CA ARG A 17 -23.76 -14.10 14.60
C ARG A 17 -22.44 -13.36 14.59
N ASN A 18 -21.52 -13.74 15.48
CA ASN A 18 -20.18 -13.19 15.50
C ASN A 18 -19.41 -13.50 14.22
N ARG A 19 -19.68 -14.65 13.59
CA ARG A 19 -19.16 -15.03 12.29
C ARG A 19 -19.70 -14.11 11.19
N ASP A 20 -20.98 -13.72 11.24
CA ASP A 20 -21.60 -12.81 10.27
C ASP A 20 -20.91 -11.44 10.22
N ILE A 21 -20.54 -10.87 11.38
CA ILE A 21 -19.83 -9.58 11.45
C ILE A 21 -18.44 -9.67 10.81
N ILE A 22 -17.70 -10.75 11.08
CA ILE A 22 -16.35 -10.98 10.55
C ILE A 22 -16.41 -11.27 9.05
N GLU A 23 -17.39 -12.05 8.60
CA GLU A 23 -17.65 -12.31 7.19
C GLU A 23 -18.04 -11.04 6.43
N MET A 24 -18.80 -10.12 7.07
CA MET A 24 -19.11 -8.81 6.50
C MET A 24 -17.85 -7.95 6.32
N PHE A 25 -16.92 -7.96 7.29
CA PHE A 25 -15.64 -7.27 7.17
C PHE A 25 -14.77 -7.86 6.06
N HIS A 26 -14.60 -9.18 6.04
CA HIS A 26 -13.86 -9.88 4.99
C HIS A 26 -14.45 -9.67 3.59
N GLY A 27 -15.78 -9.70 3.50
CA GLY A 27 -16.52 -9.45 2.28
C GLY A 27 -16.20 -8.10 1.66
N ILE A 28 -15.95 -7.04 2.45
CA ILE A 28 -15.77 -5.68 1.91
C ILE A 28 -14.31 -5.25 1.89
N LEU A 29 -13.46 -5.82 2.76
CA LEU A 29 -12.00 -5.71 2.66
C LEU A 29 -11.43 -6.42 1.42
N GLY A 30 -12.29 -7.04 0.59
CA GLY A 30 -11.89 -7.66 -0.66
C GLY A 30 -11.16 -8.99 -0.47
N THR A 31 -11.33 -9.68 0.66
CA THR A 31 -10.76 -11.03 0.81
C THR A 31 -11.54 -12.08 0.01
N ASN A 32 -12.70 -11.71 -0.53
CA ASN A 32 -13.41 -12.47 -1.56
C ASN A 32 -13.26 -11.74 -2.90
N ASP A 33 -12.61 -12.38 -3.88
CA ASP A 33 -12.22 -11.78 -5.18
C ASP A 33 -13.38 -11.15 -5.98
N GLU A 34 -14.64 -11.44 -5.63
CA GLU A 34 -15.84 -10.99 -6.35
C GLU A 34 -16.44 -9.67 -5.85
N SER A 35 -16.11 -9.20 -4.64
CA SER A 35 -16.76 -8.05 -3.99
C SER A 35 -16.07 -6.71 -4.24
N ILE A 36 -14.90 -6.72 -4.87
CA ILE A 36 -14.11 -5.50 -5.05
C ILE A 36 -14.75 -4.59 -6.11
N SER A 37 -14.96 -3.32 -5.77
CA SER A 37 -15.57 -2.37 -6.70
C SER A 37 -14.64 -2.04 -7.87
N LEU A 38 -15.16 -2.13 -9.10
CA LEU A 38 -14.42 -1.71 -10.31
C LEU A 38 -14.06 -0.23 -10.28
N HIS A 39 -14.89 0.61 -9.64
CA HIS A 39 -14.59 2.02 -9.41
C HIS A 39 -13.30 2.25 -8.61
N VAL A 40 -12.90 1.28 -7.79
CA VAL A 40 -11.67 1.35 -6.99
C VAL A 40 -10.51 0.73 -7.76
N VAL A 41 -10.67 -0.46 -8.32
CA VAL A 41 -9.53 -1.21 -8.87
C VAL A 41 -9.13 -0.80 -10.28
N TYR A 42 -10.06 -0.34 -11.12
CA TYR A 42 -9.74 0.10 -12.47
C TYR A 42 -8.74 1.28 -12.51
N PRO A 43 -9.01 2.42 -11.84
CA PRO A 43 -8.06 3.54 -11.84
C PRO A 43 -6.72 3.17 -11.19
N LYS A 44 -6.73 2.30 -10.17
CA LYS A 44 -5.49 1.79 -9.57
C LYS A 44 -4.70 0.92 -10.53
N TYR A 45 -5.36 0.04 -11.29
CA TYR A 45 -4.71 -0.80 -12.30
C TYR A 45 -4.03 0.06 -13.37
N GLU A 46 -4.74 1.04 -13.93
CA GLU A 46 -4.21 1.97 -14.93
C GLU A 46 -3.03 2.78 -14.38
N THR A 47 -3.15 3.27 -13.15
CA THR A 47 -2.06 4.01 -12.49
C THR A 47 -0.85 3.12 -12.26
N LEU A 48 -1.04 1.86 -11.84
CA LEU A 48 0.03 0.90 -11.63
C LEU A 48 0.75 0.55 -12.93
N CYS A 49 0.02 0.42 -14.04
CA CYS A 49 0.55 0.23 -15.39
C CYS A 49 1.41 1.43 -15.83
N SER A 50 0.87 2.64 -15.67
CA SER A 50 1.55 3.90 -15.99
C SER A 50 2.83 4.09 -15.18
N LEU A 51 2.78 3.87 -13.87
CA LEU A 51 3.95 3.96 -12.98
C LEU A 51 5.00 2.90 -13.30
N SER A 52 4.59 1.66 -13.58
CA SER A 52 5.52 0.59 -13.95
C SER A 52 6.22 0.89 -15.28
N THR A 53 5.48 1.41 -16.27
CA THR A 53 6.04 1.86 -17.54
C THR A 53 7.03 3.00 -17.33
N LYS A 54 6.67 3.99 -16.50
CA LYS A 54 7.54 5.13 -16.16
C LYS A 54 8.83 4.66 -15.47
N PHE A 55 8.75 3.69 -14.56
CA PHE A 55 9.92 3.11 -13.90
C PHE A 55 10.90 2.51 -14.93
N ILE A 56 10.39 1.72 -15.88
CA ILE A 56 11.17 1.12 -16.97
C ILE A 56 11.79 2.21 -17.85
N GLU A 57 11.02 3.26 -18.19
CA GLU A 57 11.51 4.34 -19.04
C GLU A 57 12.60 5.18 -18.35
N ILE A 58 12.56 5.36 -17.03
CA ILE A 58 13.66 5.99 -16.29
C ILE A 58 14.97 5.21 -16.45
N LEU A 59 14.92 3.87 -16.41
CA LEU A 59 16.08 3.01 -16.65
C LEU A 59 16.52 3.06 -18.12
N ASN A 60 15.57 3.11 -19.05
CA ASN A 60 15.81 3.26 -20.47
C ASN A 60 16.51 4.60 -20.80
N VAL A 61 16.21 5.68 -20.07
CA VAL A 61 16.93 6.96 -20.17
C VAL A 61 18.40 6.80 -19.77
N LEU A 62 18.68 6.11 -18.66
CA LEU A 62 20.07 5.82 -18.25
C LEU A 62 20.78 4.96 -19.30
N TYR A 63 20.12 3.92 -19.82
CA TYR A 63 20.65 3.05 -20.87
C TYR A 63 21.00 3.82 -22.16
N ARG A 64 20.14 4.75 -22.59
CA ARG A 64 20.34 5.56 -23.80
C ARG A 64 21.34 6.70 -23.61
N SER A 65 21.64 7.07 -22.37
CA SER A 65 22.61 8.11 -22.07
C SER A 65 24.03 7.70 -22.47
N SER A 66 24.92 8.68 -22.59
CA SER A 66 26.36 8.45 -22.82
C SER A 66 27.09 7.96 -21.58
N VAL A 67 26.48 8.02 -20.38
CA VAL A 67 27.14 7.72 -19.09
C VAL A 67 27.72 6.32 -19.08
N LEU A 68 26.92 5.30 -19.40
CA LEU A 68 27.36 3.91 -19.35
C LEU A 68 28.32 3.55 -20.49
N SER A 69 28.26 4.27 -21.62
CA SER A 69 29.20 4.09 -22.73
C SER A 69 30.64 4.52 -22.36
N LYS A 70 30.83 5.25 -21.25
CA LYS A 70 32.16 5.61 -20.71
C LYS A 70 32.80 4.45 -19.93
N PHE A 71 32.07 3.37 -19.69
CA PHE A 71 32.52 2.16 -19.01
C PHE A 71 32.63 1.00 -20.00
N ASP A 72 32.84 -0.21 -19.48
CA ASP A 72 32.90 -1.40 -20.33
C ASP A 72 31.51 -1.72 -20.92
N ASP A 73 31.48 -2.22 -22.16
CA ASP A 73 30.25 -2.49 -22.90
C ASP A 73 29.30 -3.46 -22.16
N SER A 74 29.84 -4.38 -21.36
CA SER A 74 29.04 -5.33 -20.58
C SER A 74 28.13 -4.64 -19.56
N MET A 75 28.49 -3.44 -19.05
CA MET A 75 27.65 -2.72 -18.10
C MET A 75 26.41 -2.15 -18.77
N LYS A 76 26.59 -1.60 -19.97
CA LYS A 76 25.49 -1.08 -20.78
C LYS A 76 24.60 -2.20 -21.31
N GLU A 77 25.20 -3.31 -21.76
CA GLU A 77 24.48 -4.51 -22.19
C GLU A 77 23.65 -5.11 -21.04
N ARG A 78 24.23 -5.21 -19.83
CA ARG A 78 23.51 -5.69 -18.64
C ARG A 78 22.29 -4.83 -18.32
N LEU A 79 22.41 -3.49 -18.34
CA LEU A 79 21.24 -2.63 -18.14
C LEU A 79 20.23 -2.78 -19.29
N GLY A 80 20.69 -2.89 -20.53
CA GLY A 80 19.82 -3.11 -21.69
C GLY A 80 19.00 -4.40 -21.57
N GLY A 81 19.65 -5.52 -21.20
CA GLY A 81 18.98 -6.80 -20.95
C GLY A 81 17.98 -6.71 -19.80
N TYR A 82 18.34 -6.04 -18.70
CA TYR A 82 17.43 -5.82 -17.57
C TYR A 82 16.21 -4.98 -17.95
N VAL A 83 16.37 -3.90 -18.72
CA VAL A 83 15.26 -3.09 -19.22
C VAL A 83 14.33 -3.92 -20.11
N GLN A 84 14.90 -4.80 -20.95
CA GLN A 84 14.12 -5.69 -21.81
C GLN A 84 13.33 -6.74 -20.99
N GLU A 85 13.96 -7.35 -20.00
CA GLU A 85 13.28 -8.29 -19.08
C GLU A 85 12.11 -7.61 -18.36
N LEU A 86 12.30 -6.38 -17.86
CA LEU A 86 11.22 -5.64 -17.21
C LEU A 86 10.07 -5.30 -18.18
N ARG A 87 10.36 -5.02 -19.45
CA ARG A 87 9.31 -4.81 -20.47
C ARG A 87 8.51 -6.08 -20.72
N GLU A 88 9.19 -7.21 -20.82
CA GLU A 88 8.54 -8.52 -20.99
C GLU A 88 7.65 -8.84 -19.78
N LEU A 89 8.18 -8.65 -18.56
CA LEU A 89 7.39 -8.77 -17.34
C LEU A 89 6.19 -7.83 -17.33
N SER A 90 6.33 -6.59 -17.83
CA SER A 90 5.23 -5.63 -17.94
C SER A 90 4.13 -6.13 -18.87
N HIS A 91 4.49 -6.64 -20.05
CA HIS A 91 3.52 -7.22 -20.99
C HIS A 91 2.80 -8.45 -20.42
N LEU A 92 3.49 -9.28 -19.62
CA LEU A 92 2.89 -10.44 -18.94
C LEU A 92 2.04 -10.05 -17.73
N THR A 93 2.31 -8.91 -17.11
CA THR A 93 1.68 -8.47 -15.86
C THR A 93 0.39 -7.69 -16.11
N PHE A 94 0.34 -6.89 -17.18
CA PHE A 94 -0.77 -5.99 -17.49
C PHE A 94 -1.64 -6.54 -18.63
N THR A 95 -2.36 -7.63 -18.34
CA THR A 95 -3.22 -8.35 -19.31
C THR A 95 -4.70 -8.31 -18.95
N ALA A 96 -5.14 -7.34 -18.14
CA ALA A 96 -6.55 -7.22 -17.78
C ALA A 96 -7.40 -6.97 -19.04
N PRO A 97 -8.62 -7.53 -19.10
CA PRO A 97 -9.52 -7.28 -20.22
C PRO A 97 -9.81 -5.79 -20.34
N ASP A 98 -9.90 -5.29 -21.57
CA ASP A 98 -10.24 -3.90 -21.81
C ASP A 98 -11.71 -3.65 -21.48
N ILE A 99 -11.95 -2.85 -20.43
CA ILE A 99 -13.30 -2.48 -20.00
C ILE A 99 -13.73 -1.10 -20.51
N ARG A 100 -12.83 -0.34 -21.15
CA ARG A 100 -13.13 0.98 -21.73
C ARG A 100 -14.32 0.97 -22.70
N PRO A 101 -14.54 -0.07 -23.52
CA PRO A 101 -15.71 -0.11 -24.42
C PRO A 101 -17.07 -0.08 -23.69
N TYR A 102 -17.10 -0.40 -22.40
CA TYR A 102 -18.31 -0.40 -21.58
C TYR A 102 -18.50 0.90 -20.78
N LEU A 103 -17.47 1.74 -20.70
CA LEU A 103 -17.52 3.00 -19.97
C LEU A 103 -18.21 4.07 -20.83
N PRO A 104 -19.02 4.96 -20.23
CA PRO A 104 -19.56 6.10 -20.95
C PRO A 104 -18.40 6.97 -21.48
N GLU A 105 -18.50 7.41 -22.73
CA GLU A 105 -17.57 8.41 -23.27
C GLU A 105 -17.67 9.67 -22.40
N LEU A 106 -16.60 9.98 -21.67
CA LEU A 106 -16.51 11.24 -20.94
C LEU A 106 -16.57 12.38 -21.96
N PRO A 107 -17.54 13.32 -21.86
CA PRO A 107 -17.53 14.47 -22.73
C PRO A 107 -16.23 15.26 -22.48
N LEU A 108 -15.51 15.55 -23.57
CA LEU A 108 -14.22 16.23 -23.66
C LEU A 108 -14.22 17.69 -23.15
N GLN A 109 -15.11 18.07 -22.23
CA GLN A 109 -15.18 19.42 -21.69
C GLN A 109 -14.66 19.45 -20.26
N LEU A 110 -13.50 20.08 -20.13
CA LEU A 110 -12.89 20.57 -18.90
C LEU A 110 -13.95 21.02 -17.89
N ASN A 111 -14.02 20.33 -16.74
CA ASN A 111 -13.78 20.94 -15.44
C ASN A 111 -13.81 19.84 -14.35
N MET A 112 -12.97 20.05 -13.34
CA MET A 112 -12.71 19.16 -12.22
C MET A 112 -13.99 18.74 -11.47
N THR A 113 -14.57 17.62 -11.87
CA THR A 113 -15.26 16.69 -10.99
C THR A 113 -14.94 15.30 -11.50
N LEU A 114 -14.46 14.42 -10.63
CA LEU A 114 -14.31 12.99 -10.90
C LEU A 114 -15.63 12.50 -11.52
N GLY A 115 -15.68 12.36 -12.84
CA GLY A 115 -16.79 11.73 -13.51
C GLY A 115 -16.86 10.33 -12.93
N VAL A 116 -17.92 10.04 -12.19
CA VAL A 116 -18.15 8.72 -11.62
C VAL A 116 -18.30 7.78 -12.81
N GLU A 117 -17.22 7.11 -13.19
CA GLU A 117 -17.21 6.14 -14.29
C GLU A 117 -18.29 5.10 -13.98
N ASP A 118 -19.37 5.05 -14.77
CA ASP A 118 -20.45 4.10 -14.54
C ASP A 118 -20.04 2.71 -15.06
N PHE A 119 -19.67 1.82 -14.13
CA PHE A 119 -19.29 0.44 -14.44
C PHE A 119 -20.50 -0.51 -14.54
N SER A 120 -21.74 -0.05 -14.41
CA SER A 120 -22.94 -0.89 -14.47
C SER A 120 -23.11 -1.63 -15.80
N LYS A 121 -22.50 -1.12 -16.87
CA LYS A 121 -22.51 -1.70 -18.22
C LYS A 121 -21.44 -2.76 -18.46
N VAL A 122 -20.49 -2.95 -17.53
CA VAL A 122 -19.45 -3.97 -17.65
C VAL A 122 -20.07 -5.35 -17.41
N PRO A 123 -19.97 -6.30 -18.36
CA PRO A 123 -20.49 -7.64 -18.16
C PRO A 123 -19.86 -8.33 -16.93
N PRO A 124 -20.65 -9.00 -16.06
CA PRO A 124 -20.14 -9.68 -14.87
C PRO A 124 -18.92 -10.59 -15.09
N PRO A 125 -18.84 -11.43 -16.16
CA PRO A 125 -17.66 -12.27 -16.37
C PRO A 125 -16.40 -11.46 -16.69
N ILE A 126 -16.54 -10.34 -17.42
CA ILE A 126 -15.43 -9.46 -17.78
C ILE A 126 -14.95 -8.71 -16.52
N GLY A 127 -15.87 -8.17 -15.72
CA GLY A 127 -15.55 -7.53 -14.45
C GLY A 127 -14.87 -8.48 -13.47
N GLY A 128 -15.33 -9.74 -13.39
CA GLY A 128 -14.71 -10.79 -12.57
C GLY A 128 -13.28 -11.12 -13.02
N GLN A 129 -13.07 -11.26 -14.34
CA GLN A 129 -11.73 -11.49 -14.89
C GLN A 129 -10.80 -10.30 -14.64
N PHE A 130 -11.29 -9.06 -14.77
CA PHE A 130 -10.53 -7.85 -14.48
C PHE A 130 -10.01 -7.84 -13.04
N ARG A 131 -10.89 -8.06 -12.06
CA ARG A 131 -10.53 -8.12 -10.63
C ARG A 131 -9.45 -9.15 -10.35
N LYS A 132 -9.62 -10.36 -10.87
CA LYS A 132 -8.64 -11.45 -10.71
C LYS A 132 -7.27 -11.08 -11.28
N THR A 133 -7.25 -10.46 -12.46
CA THR A 133 -6.00 -10.01 -13.06
C THR A 133 -5.36 -8.91 -12.22
N TYR A 134 -6.11 -7.90 -11.79
CA TYR A 134 -5.61 -6.82 -10.93
C TYR A 134 -4.97 -7.34 -9.63
N LEU A 135 -5.64 -8.25 -8.93
CA LEU A 135 -5.09 -8.86 -7.70
C LEU A 135 -3.78 -9.63 -7.98
N SER A 136 -3.70 -10.29 -9.14
CA SER A 136 -2.47 -10.98 -9.58
C SER A 136 -1.37 -10.00 -9.96
N THR A 137 -1.70 -8.87 -10.59
CA THR A 137 -0.78 -7.78 -10.94
C THR A 137 -0.06 -7.23 -9.71
N LYS A 138 -0.77 -6.99 -8.59
CA LYS A 138 -0.16 -6.53 -7.32
C LYS A 138 0.88 -7.50 -6.77
N LYS A 139 0.72 -8.80 -7.03
CA LYS A 139 1.62 -9.88 -6.59
C LYS A 139 2.66 -10.27 -7.65
N SER A 140 2.70 -9.56 -8.77
CA SER A 140 3.61 -9.86 -9.88
C SER A 140 5.08 -9.63 -9.52
N GLN A 141 5.96 -10.33 -10.24
CA GLN A 141 7.41 -10.15 -10.12
C GLN A 141 7.83 -8.71 -10.45
N LEU A 142 7.16 -8.04 -11.40
CA LEU A 142 7.45 -6.66 -11.77
C LEU A 142 7.19 -5.70 -10.61
N VAL A 143 5.98 -5.76 -10.03
CA VAL A 143 5.62 -4.90 -8.89
C VAL A 143 6.54 -5.16 -7.70
N ASN A 144 6.83 -6.42 -7.41
CA ASN A 144 7.80 -6.79 -6.37
C ASN A 144 9.20 -6.22 -6.63
N THR A 145 9.68 -6.28 -7.87
CA THR A 145 10.99 -5.71 -8.27
C THR A 145 11.05 -4.20 -8.03
N ILE A 146 9.97 -3.49 -8.36
CA ILE A 146 9.86 -2.05 -8.11
C ILE A 146 9.84 -1.75 -6.60
N ILE A 147 9.09 -2.50 -5.81
CA ILE A 147 9.02 -2.30 -4.35
C ILE A 147 10.37 -2.61 -3.68
N VAL A 148 11.07 -3.67 -4.10
CA VAL A 148 12.42 -3.96 -3.59
C VAL A 148 13.39 -2.83 -3.95
N THR A 149 13.28 -2.26 -5.15
CA THR A 149 14.04 -1.07 -5.51
C THR A 149 13.72 0.10 -4.58
N CYS A 150 12.42 0.34 -4.30
CA CYS A 150 11.99 1.36 -3.33
C CYS A 150 12.64 1.13 -1.96
N LYS A 151 12.59 -0.10 -1.44
CA LYS A 151 13.21 -0.47 -0.16
C LYS A 151 14.70 -0.12 -0.11
N ASN A 152 15.42 -0.34 -1.20
CA ASN A 152 16.86 -0.09 -1.27
C ASN A 152 17.20 1.40 -1.43
N LEU A 153 16.31 2.19 -2.06
CA LEU A 153 16.51 3.63 -2.26
C LEU A 153 16.03 4.45 -1.06
N VAL A 154 14.99 3.99 -0.36
CA VAL A 154 14.34 4.77 0.70
C VAL A 154 15.30 5.06 1.85
N THR A 155 16.26 4.19 2.13
CA THR A 155 17.32 4.40 3.15
C THR A 155 18.11 5.69 2.92
N HIS A 156 18.11 6.22 1.70
CA HIS A 156 18.78 7.46 1.31
C HIS A 156 17.78 8.55 0.88
N ARG A 157 16.52 8.46 1.32
CA ARG A 157 15.43 9.39 0.95
C ARG A 157 15.78 10.85 1.27
N SER A 158 16.48 11.15 2.36
CA SER A 158 16.92 12.51 2.71
C SER A 158 17.80 13.15 1.62
N TYR A 159 18.59 12.34 0.92
CA TYR A 159 19.51 12.78 -0.14
C TYR A 159 18.86 12.78 -1.54
N LEU A 160 17.79 11.99 -1.70
CA LEU A 160 17.20 11.68 -3.01
C LEU A 160 15.76 12.19 -3.18
N SER A 161 15.08 12.73 -2.17
CA SER A 161 13.65 13.07 -2.29
C SER A 161 13.36 14.37 -3.05
N ASP A 162 14.24 15.37 -2.94
CA ASP A 162 14.06 16.68 -3.58
C ASP A 162 15.01 16.80 -4.77
N ALA A 163 14.45 16.89 -5.98
CA ALA A 163 15.22 16.98 -7.22
C ALA A 163 16.09 18.26 -7.31
N ASN A 164 15.76 19.30 -6.52
CA ASN A 164 16.52 20.55 -6.46
C ASN A 164 17.64 20.52 -5.40
N LYS A 165 17.62 19.53 -4.50
CA LYS A 165 18.56 19.39 -3.37
C LYS A 165 19.17 17.99 -3.32
N LEU A 166 19.48 17.44 -4.49
CA LEU A 166 20.15 16.14 -4.58
C LEU A 166 21.55 16.22 -3.98
N CYS A 167 21.90 15.21 -3.19
CA CYS A 167 23.18 15.15 -2.49
C CYS A 167 23.79 13.76 -2.67
N ASP A 168 25.11 13.70 -2.86
CA ASP A 168 25.85 12.49 -3.19
C ASP A 168 26.62 11.88 -2.02
N GLN A 169 26.52 12.45 -0.82
CA GLN A 169 27.24 11.98 0.37
C GLN A 169 27.04 10.49 0.66
N PHE A 170 25.88 9.93 0.32
CA PHE A 170 25.64 8.49 0.50
C PHE A 170 26.44 7.62 -0.50
N LEU A 171 26.83 8.16 -1.65
CA LEU A 171 27.70 7.52 -2.63
C LEU A 171 29.19 7.79 -2.35
N THR A 172 29.54 8.94 -1.79
CA THR A 172 30.95 9.35 -1.59
C THR A 172 31.48 9.12 -0.18
N GLY A 173 30.65 9.36 0.86
CA GLY A 173 31.06 9.39 2.26
C GLY A 173 30.90 8.08 3.04
N ASN A 174 30.00 7.19 2.62
CA ASN A 174 29.76 5.93 3.35
C ASN A 174 30.89 4.91 3.12
N ALA A 175 31.22 4.11 4.14
CA ALA A 175 32.15 2.98 3.98
C ALA A 175 31.54 1.87 3.08
N GLY A 176 32.39 1.15 2.33
CA GLY A 176 31.98 0.09 1.41
C GLY A 176 31.85 0.56 -0.04
N LEU A 177 32.17 -0.33 -1.00
CA LEU A 177 32.27 0.00 -2.42
C LEU A 177 31.02 -0.36 -3.24
N SER A 178 29.93 -0.77 -2.60
CA SER A 178 28.76 -1.30 -3.29
C SER A 178 27.50 -0.51 -3.01
N TYR A 179 26.85 -0.04 -4.08
CA TYR A 179 25.49 0.45 -4.05
C TYR A 179 24.76 0.06 -5.34
N ALA A 180 23.99 -1.03 -5.27
CA ALA A 180 23.20 -1.56 -6.38
C ALA A 180 21.73 -1.70 -5.95
N PRO A 181 20.93 -0.61 -6.05
CA PRO A 181 19.57 -0.60 -5.53
C PRO A 181 18.59 -1.43 -6.38
N LEU A 182 18.95 -1.78 -7.61
CA LEU A 182 18.13 -2.60 -8.51
C LEU A 182 18.33 -4.09 -8.21
N PRO A 183 17.29 -4.82 -7.77
CA PRO A 183 17.39 -6.25 -7.54
C PRO A 183 17.64 -6.99 -8.87
N ASN A 184 18.27 -8.16 -8.79
CA ASN A 184 18.66 -8.97 -9.96
C ASN A 184 19.63 -8.29 -10.94
N LEU A 185 20.09 -7.06 -10.65
CA LEU A 185 21.14 -6.36 -11.40
C LEU A 185 22.29 -5.90 -10.48
N PRO A 186 22.91 -6.78 -9.67
CA PRO A 186 24.00 -6.39 -8.77
C PRO A 186 25.24 -5.88 -9.50
N GLY A 187 25.38 -6.21 -10.79
CA GLY A 187 26.46 -5.73 -11.64
C GLY A 187 26.42 -4.24 -11.97
N LEU A 188 25.27 -3.57 -11.77
CA LEU A 188 25.15 -2.13 -11.96
C LEU A 188 25.32 -1.41 -10.62
N ASN A 189 26.58 -1.17 -10.26
CA ASN A 189 26.95 -0.53 -9.01
C ASN A 189 27.07 0.99 -9.17
N PHE A 190 26.02 1.72 -8.77
CA PHE A 190 25.93 3.17 -8.89
C PHE A 190 27.03 3.89 -8.12
N LYS A 191 27.52 3.35 -7.00
CA LYS A 191 28.64 3.96 -6.27
C LYS A 191 29.93 3.91 -7.07
N GLN A 192 30.28 2.75 -7.63
CA GLN A 192 31.47 2.60 -8.47
C GLN A 192 31.41 3.47 -9.73
N ILE A 193 30.23 3.55 -10.34
CA ILE A 193 30.00 4.43 -11.49
C ILE A 193 30.22 5.89 -11.07
N TYR A 194 29.61 6.33 -9.97
CA TYR A 194 29.59 7.74 -9.54
C TYR A 194 30.98 8.28 -9.16
N ILE A 195 31.77 7.50 -8.40
CA ILE A 195 33.11 7.91 -7.95
C ILE A 195 34.17 7.84 -9.06
N SER A 196 33.81 7.33 -10.23
CA SER A 196 34.73 7.18 -11.35
C SER A 196 35.20 8.55 -11.85
N THR A 197 36.50 8.65 -12.13
CA THR A 197 37.11 9.82 -12.79
C THR A 197 36.70 9.97 -14.25
N ARG A 198 36.04 8.95 -14.83
CA ARG A 198 35.52 8.99 -16.21
C ARG A 198 34.28 9.88 -16.37
N LEU A 199 33.61 10.21 -15.27
CA LEU A 199 32.40 11.02 -15.28
C LEU A 199 32.70 12.51 -15.13
N ASP A 200 31.94 13.31 -15.87
CA ASP A 200 31.83 14.75 -15.64
C ASP A 200 30.66 15.08 -14.69
N GLU A 201 30.53 16.36 -14.32
CA GLU A 201 29.48 16.82 -13.40
C GLU A 201 28.06 16.61 -13.95
N ASN A 202 27.87 16.66 -15.26
CA ASN A 202 26.56 16.44 -15.87
C ASN A 202 26.17 14.96 -15.79
N ASP A 203 27.12 14.04 -16.00
CA ASP A 203 26.88 12.61 -15.81
C ASP A 203 26.50 12.29 -14.36
N ARG A 204 27.23 12.86 -13.40
CA ARG A 204 26.95 12.68 -11.95
C ARG A 204 25.56 13.19 -11.60
N ARG A 205 25.21 14.38 -12.08
CA ARG A 205 23.87 14.95 -11.92
C ARG A 205 22.79 14.06 -12.54
N LEU A 206 23.03 13.49 -13.72
CA LEU A 206 22.10 12.57 -14.37
C LEU A 206 21.90 11.30 -13.53
N LEU A 207 22.95 10.72 -12.96
CA LEU A 207 22.84 9.54 -12.09
C LEU A 207 22.00 9.83 -10.84
N LEU A 208 22.25 10.95 -10.18
CA LEU A 208 21.44 11.35 -9.02
C LEU A 208 19.98 11.60 -9.40
N LEU A 209 19.73 12.21 -10.57
CA LEU A 209 18.38 12.44 -11.07
C LEU A 209 17.66 11.11 -11.38
N VAL A 210 18.35 10.15 -11.98
CA VAL A 210 17.80 8.80 -12.21
C VAL A 210 17.45 8.14 -10.88
N LEU A 211 18.35 8.16 -9.88
CA LEU A 211 18.06 7.60 -8.55
C LEU A 211 16.88 8.29 -7.85
N ASN A 212 16.77 9.62 -7.95
CA ASN A 212 15.60 10.38 -7.47
C ASN A 212 14.32 9.92 -8.17
N LYS A 213 14.31 9.84 -9.50
CA LYS A 213 13.11 9.46 -10.25
C LYS A 213 12.72 8.01 -9.98
N LEU A 214 13.69 7.10 -9.84
CA LEU A 214 13.44 5.72 -9.40
C LEU A 214 12.83 5.69 -8.00
N LEU A 215 13.35 6.47 -7.04
CA LEU A 215 12.80 6.53 -5.69
C LEU A 215 11.35 7.03 -5.69
N VAL A 216 11.09 8.18 -6.32
CA VAL A 216 9.74 8.76 -6.38
C VAL A 216 8.76 7.78 -7.04
N CYS A 217 9.12 7.25 -8.21
CA CYS A 217 8.25 6.36 -8.96
C CYS A 217 7.99 5.03 -8.23
N SER A 218 9.03 4.43 -7.65
CA SER A 218 8.89 3.16 -6.92
C SER A 218 8.12 3.33 -5.60
N TYR A 219 8.23 4.50 -4.97
CA TYR A 219 7.45 4.86 -3.79
C TYR A 219 5.96 5.04 -4.11
N ASP A 220 5.63 5.65 -5.25
CA ASP A 220 4.24 5.76 -5.70
C ASP A 220 3.63 4.38 -5.99
N VAL A 221 4.40 3.47 -6.62
CA VAL A 221 3.99 2.07 -6.80
C VAL A 221 3.77 1.38 -5.46
N TYR A 222 4.68 1.56 -4.51
CA TYR A 222 4.56 1.01 -3.17
C TYR A 222 3.26 1.47 -2.48
N LYS A 223 3.02 2.79 -2.42
CA LYS A 223 1.79 3.35 -1.84
C LYS A 223 0.53 2.78 -2.48
N LEU A 224 0.50 2.74 -3.81
CA LEU A 224 -0.65 2.22 -4.55
C LEU A 224 -0.88 0.73 -4.29
N ALA A 225 0.19 -0.07 -4.29
CA ALA A 225 0.10 -1.51 -4.04
C ALA A 225 -0.31 -1.85 -2.59
N SER A 226 0.12 -1.04 -1.62
CA SER A 226 -0.24 -1.19 -0.21
C SER A 226 -1.61 -0.61 0.14
N SER A 227 -2.18 0.26 -0.71
CA SER A 227 -3.46 0.91 -0.45
C SER A 227 -4.65 -0.07 -0.47
N PRO A 228 -5.68 0.17 0.37
CA PRO A 228 -6.88 -0.66 0.44
C PRO A 228 -7.69 -0.64 -0.85
N ASP A 229 -8.09 -1.81 -1.35
CA ASP A 229 -8.93 -1.95 -2.54
C ASP A 229 -10.43 -1.85 -2.17
N VAL A 230 -10.76 -0.83 -1.38
CA VAL A 230 -12.07 -0.65 -0.76
C VAL A 230 -12.55 0.77 -0.97
N ASN A 231 -13.84 0.94 -1.24
CA ASN A 231 -14.48 2.25 -1.16
C ASN A 231 -14.68 2.60 0.33
N VAL A 232 -13.94 3.59 0.83
CA VAL A 232 -13.95 3.97 2.25
C VAL A 232 -15.34 4.43 2.70
N ASP A 233 -16.10 5.09 1.83
CA ASP A 233 -17.45 5.55 2.14
C ASP A 233 -18.43 4.39 2.28
N GLU A 234 -18.35 3.39 1.40
CA GLU A 234 -19.13 2.14 1.54
C GLU A 234 -18.73 1.38 2.80
N PHE A 235 -17.43 1.33 3.10
CA PHE A 235 -16.92 0.67 4.30
C PHE A 235 -17.40 1.35 5.59
N VAL A 236 -17.51 2.67 5.59
CA VAL A 236 -18.04 3.44 6.72
C VAL A 236 -19.48 3.04 7.06
N GLU A 237 -20.35 2.84 6.07
CA GLU A 237 -21.73 2.42 6.32
C GLU A 237 -21.81 1.03 6.95
N VAL A 238 -20.88 0.16 6.58
CA VAL A 238 -20.74 -1.18 7.15
C VAL A 238 -20.24 -1.11 8.58
N ILE A 239 -19.27 -0.24 8.86
CA ILE A 239 -18.77 0.03 10.21
C ILE A 239 -19.93 0.53 11.10
N LYS A 240 -20.75 1.47 10.62
CA LYS A 240 -21.93 1.96 11.35
C LYS A 240 -22.91 0.83 11.66
N THR A 241 -23.18 -0.03 10.67
CA THR A 241 -24.07 -1.19 10.84
C THR A 241 -23.52 -2.19 11.86
N SER A 242 -22.22 -2.48 11.79
CA SER A 242 -21.51 -3.33 12.75
C SER A 242 -21.57 -2.76 14.17
N ILE A 243 -21.32 -1.45 14.32
CA ILE A 243 -21.39 -0.77 15.62
C ILE A 243 -22.79 -0.84 16.21
N GLU A 244 -23.83 -0.58 15.41
CA GLU A 244 -25.23 -0.68 15.84
C GLU A 244 -25.63 -2.10 16.23
N GLU A 245 -25.09 -3.11 15.55
CA GLU A 245 -25.27 -4.50 15.95
C GLU A 245 -24.59 -4.80 17.29
N VAL A 246 -23.34 -4.37 17.47
CA VAL A 246 -22.61 -4.57 18.74
C VAL A 246 -23.26 -3.78 19.89
N ARG A 247 -23.84 -2.61 19.61
CA ARG A 247 -24.62 -1.80 20.57
C ARG A 247 -25.76 -2.59 21.19
N ARG A 248 -26.45 -3.41 20.40
CA ARG A 248 -27.54 -4.29 20.89
C ARG A 248 -27.04 -5.37 21.87
N HIS A 249 -25.77 -5.74 21.81
CA HIS A 249 -25.17 -6.80 22.61
C HIS A 249 -24.41 -6.29 23.84
N LEU A 250 -24.01 -5.01 23.84
CA LEU A 250 -23.32 -4.34 24.95
C LEU A 250 -24.19 -3.22 25.56
N PRO A 251 -25.23 -3.57 26.35
CA PRO A 251 -26.04 -2.56 27.01
C PRO A 251 -25.19 -1.74 27.99
N ARG A 252 -25.55 -0.46 28.18
CA ARG A 252 -24.87 0.51 29.07
C ARG A 252 -23.53 1.06 28.55
N CYS A 253 -23.26 0.94 27.25
CA CYS A 253 -22.14 1.60 26.57
C CYS A 253 -22.58 2.74 25.63
N GLU A 254 -23.77 3.31 25.86
CA GLU A 254 -24.42 4.26 24.95
C GLU A 254 -23.56 5.49 24.65
N MET A 255 -22.94 6.08 25.67
CA MET A 255 -22.14 7.30 25.51
C MET A 255 -20.94 7.07 24.60
N ALA A 256 -20.27 5.92 24.74
CA ALA A 256 -19.16 5.55 23.87
C ALA A 256 -19.65 5.24 22.45
N PHE A 257 -20.76 4.52 22.28
CA PHE A 257 -21.31 4.24 20.95
C PHE A 257 -21.71 5.49 20.18
N ASP A 258 -22.40 6.44 20.83
CA ASP A 258 -22.76 7.70 20.20
C ASP A 258 -21.52 8.51 19.78
N LYS A 259 -20.47 8.49 20.60
CA LYS A 259 -19.19 9.13 20.27
C LYS A 259 -18.48 8.45 19.09
N ILE A 260 -18.50 7.12 19.02
CA ILE A 260 -17.90 6.37 17.89
C ILE A 260 -18.64 6.70 16.59
N LEU A 261 -19.98 6.68 16.59
CA LEU A 261 -20.80 6.96 15.40
C LEU A 261 -20.67 8.41 14.91
N THR A 262 -20.43 9.37 15.82
CA THR A 262 -20.16 10.77 15.46
C THR A 262 -18.71 11.03 15.04
N SER A 263 -17.80 10.07 15.26
CA SER A 263 -16.37 10.20 14.91
C SER A 263 -16.00 9.49 13.61
N VAL A 264 -16.98 9.26 12.74
CA VAL A 264 -16.80 8.55 11.46
C VAL A 264 -15.86 9.29 10.49
N ASP A 265 -15.79 10.62 10.55
CA ASP A 265 -14.83 11.35 9.70
C ASP A 265 -13.39 11.06 10.11
N THR A 266 -13.12 10.93 11.42
CA THR A 266 -11.82 10.45 11.94
C THR A 266 -11.51 9.02 11.48
N PHE A 267 -12.53 8.20 11.27
CA PHE A 267 -12.33 6.88 10.65
C PHE A 267 -11.81 7.01 9.23
N LYS A 268 -12.46 7.84 8.40
CA LYS A 268 -12.09 8.04 6.99
C LYS A 268 -10.67 8.58 6.85
N GLU A 269 -10.33 9.60 7.63
CA GLU A 269 -9.02 10.25 7.61
C GLU A 269 -7.88 9.29 7.97
N ASN A 270 -8.12 8.35 8.88
CA ASN A 270 -7.12 7.41 9.37
C ASN A 270 -7.25 5.99 8.78
N PHE A 271 -8.14 5.77 7.82
CA PHE A 271 -8.45 4.43 7.32
C PHE A 271 -7.22 3.72 6.73
N GLU A 272 -6.36 4.43 6.00
CA GLU A 272 -5.14 3.87 5.42
C GLU A 272 -4.24 3.25 6.50
N LYS A 273 -4.08 3.95 7.64
CA LYS A 273 -3.33 3.47 8.80
C LYS A 273 -3.97 2.21 9.40
N TYR A 274 -5.29 2.22 9.59
CA TYR A 274 -6.00 1.06 10.16
C TYR A 274 -5.94 -0.16 9.24
N TYR A 275 -6.08 0.05 7.94
CA TYR A 275 -5.98 -0.99 6.94
C TYR A 275 -4.56 -1.57 6.87
N HIS A 276 -3.54 -0.72 6.96
CA HIS A 276 -2.16 -1.17 7.06
C HIS A 276 -1.96 -2.09 8.28
N ASP A 277 -2.44 -1.68 9.46
CA ASP A 277 -2.36 -2.50 10.67
C ASP A 277 -3.12 -3.83 10.53
N TYR A 278 -4.24 -3.83 9.80
CA TYR A 278 -4.94 -5.06 9.40
C TYR A 278 -4.09 -5.96 8.50
N ILE A 279 -3.47 -5.41 7.46
CA ILE A 279 -2.61 -6.20 6.55
C ILE A 279 -1.44 -6.82 7.30
N VAL A 280 -0.84 -6.11 8.27
CA VAL A 280 0.27 -6.64 9.07
C VAL A 280 -0.20 -7.68 10.09
N SER A 281 -1.29 -7.40 10.81
CA SER A 281 -1.78 -8.28 11.89
C SER A 281 -2.61 -9.46 11.39
N ASN A 282 -3.13 -9.40 10.16
CA ASN A 282 -4.16 -10.27 9.61
C ASN A 282 -5.37 -10.47 10.54
N ASN A 283 -5.68 -9.44 11.35
CA ASN A 283 -6.78 -9.49 12.28
C ASN A 283 -7.87 -8.52 11.84
N PRO A 284 -9.04 -8.98 11.35
CA PRO A 284 -10.11 -8.11 10.87
C PRO A 284 -10.65 -7.16 11.96
N THR A 285 -10.47 -7.49 13.25
CA THR A 285 -10.89 -6.62 14.36
C THR A 285 -9.92 -5.46 14.61
N SER A 286 -8.70 -5.49 14.05
CA SER A 286 -7.69 -4.45 14.29
C SER A 286 -8.16 -3.08 13.80
N ILE A 287 -8.92 -3.03 12.69
CA ILE A 287 -9.49 -1.79 12.15
C ILE A 287 -10.44 -1.17 13.17
N MET A 288 -11.35 -1.97 13.74
CA MET A 288 -12.29 -1.51 14.77
C MET A 288 -11.59 -1.13 16.06
N GLU A 289 -10.64 -1.95 16.52
CA GLU A 289 -9.89 -1.68 17.74
C GLU A 289 -9.11 -0.38 17.65
N ASN A 290 -8.41 -0.15 16.53
CA ASN A 290 -7.63 1.06 16.31
C ASN A 290 -8.51 2.29 16.15
N PHE A 291 -9.65 2.18 15.45
CA PHE A 291 -10.60 3.27 15.35
C PHE A 291 -11.15 3.67 16.71
N ILE A 292 -11.66 2.71 17.48
CA ILE A 292 -12.22 2.96 18.81
C ILE A 292 -11.14 3.52 19.74
N PHE A 293 -9.90 3.03 19.62
CA PHE A 293 -8.77 3.53 20.38
C PHE A 293 -8.43 4.99 20.03
N ASP A 294 -8.39 5.36 18.76
CA ASP A 294 -8.11 6.74 18.35
C ASP A 294 -9.25 7.69 18.75
N VAL A 295 -10.52 7.25 18.70
CA VAL A 295 -11.66 8.00 19.27
C VAL A 295 -11.51 8.17 20.79
N SER A 296 -11.06 7.12 21.49
CA SER A 296 -10.84 7.15 22.95
C SER A 296 -9.66 8.01 23.41
N LYS A 297 -8.89 8.60 22.48
CA LYS A 297 -7.82 9.56 22.79
C LYS A 297 -8.24 11.01 22.61
N THR A 298 -9.46 11.27 22.14
CA THR A 298 -9.97 12.64 22.04
C THR A 298 -10.00 13.30 23.43
N SER A 299 -9.61 14.56 23.51
CA SER A 299 -9.70 15.34 24.75
C SER A 299 -11.17 15.45 25.19
N ASP A 300 -11.42 15.43 26.50
CA ASP A 300 -12.75 15.53 27.15
C ASP A 300 -13.53 14.23 27.39
N LEU A 301 -12.85 13.12 27.71
CA LEU A 301 -13.52 11.86 28.07
C LEU A 301 -13.78 11.74 29.59
N SER A 302 -15.00 11.39 29.95
CA SER A 302 -15.34 11.04 31.34
C SER A 302 -14.76 9.65 31.72
N PRO A 303 -14.51 9.39 33.02
CA PRO A 303 -14.08 8.08 33.49
C PRO A 303 -15.04 6.95 33.09
N ASP A 304 -16.34 7.22 33.11
CA ASP A 304 -17.37 6.27 32.68
C ASP A 304 -17.30 5.96 31.19
N MET A 305 -17.08 6.98 30.34
CA MET A 305 -16.93 6.79 28.90
C MET A 305 -15.65 6.00 28.57
N THR A 306 -14.56 6.26 29.30
CA THR A 306 -13.30 5.50 29.18
C THR A 306 -13.52 4.01 29.48
N ARG A 307 -14.28 3.70 30.55
CA ARG A 307 -14.64 2.31 30.88
C ARG A 307 -15.48 1.67 29.78
N GLN A 308 -16.43 2.40 29.19
CA GLN A 308 -17.26 1.91 28.08
C GLN A 308 -16.40 1.60 26.85
N PHE A 309 -15.46 2.48 26.46
CA PHE A 309 -14.52 2.21 25.37
C PHE A 309 -13.71 0.93 25.60
N GLN A 310 -13.18 0.72 26.81
CA GLN A 310 -12.45 -0.50 27.17
C GLN A 310 -13.31 -1.76 27.05
N GLN A 311 -14.60 -1.69 27.41
CA GLN A 311 -15.54 -2.80 27.27
C GLN A 311 -15.81 -3.14 25.80
N ILE A 312 -15.97 -2.13 24.94
CA ILE A 312 -16.17 -2.32 23.50
C ILE A 312 -14.90 -2.91 22.86
N ILE A 313 -13.71 -2.38 23.16
CA ILE A 313 -12.43 -2.94 22.67
C ILE A 313 -12.27 -4.41 23.10
N ALA A 314 -12.55 -4.71 24.38
CA ALA A 314 -12.48 -6.07 24.90
C ALA A 314 -13.48 -7.03 24.22
N TYR A 315 -14.61 -6.52 23.75
CA TYR A 315 -15.56 -7.30 22.96
C TYR A 315 -15.01 -7.63 21.58
N TYR A 316 -14.52 -6.65 20.82
CA TYR A 316 -13.92 -6.89 19.51
C TYR A 316 -12.71 -7.84 19.58
N ARG A 317 -11.86 -7.72 20.62
CA ARG A 317 -10.75 -8.66 20.84
C ARG A 317 -11.18 -10.11 21.04
N LYS A 318 -12.37 -10.34 21.61
CA LYS A 318 -12.93 -11.69 21.78
C LYS A 318 -13.48 -12.28 20.48
N LEU A 319 -13.79 -11.42 19.51
CA LEU A 319 -14.30 -11.83 18.20
C LEU A 319 -13.19 -12.28 17.24
N ALA A 320 -11.96 -11.79 17.41
CA ALA A 320 -10.84 -12.09 16.51
C ALA A 320 -10.56 -13.60 16.38
N PRO A 321 -10.79 -14.22 15.21
CA PRO A 321 -10.27 -15.55 14.92
C PRO A 321 -8.80 -15.44 14.50
N LEU A 322 -7.96 -16.36 14.96
CA LEU A 322 -6.58 -16.52 14.48
C LEU A 322 -6.61 -17.05 13.04
N GLN A 323 -6.38 -16.17 12.06
CA GLN A 323 -6.04 -16.59 10.69
C GLN A 323 -4.61 -16.19 10.38
N THR A 324 -3.84 -17.11 9.79
CA THR A 324 -2.46 -16.89 9.34
C THR A 324 -2.45 -16.38 7.89
N ALA A 325 -1.73 -15.29 7.64
CA ALA A 325 -1.58 -14.67 6.32
C ALA A 325 -0.35 -15.17 5.53
N ASP A 326 -0.27 -14.76 4.25
CA ASP A 326 0.88 -14.97 3.36
C ASP A 326 2.12 -14.15 3.80
N PRO A 327 3.20 -14.78 4.29
CA PRO A 327 4.30 -14.08 4.96
C PRO A 327 5.19 -13.23 4.05
N ARG A 328 5.18 -13.45 2.73
CA ARG A 328 6.23 -12.91 1.84
C ARG A 328 6.04 -11.44 1.53
N LEU A 329 4.82 -11.02 1.18
CA LEU A 329 4.51 -9.63 0.87
C LEU A 329 4.36 -8.77 2.14
N GLN A 330 3.86 -9.35 3.23
CA GLN A 330 3.78 -8.67 4.54
C GLN A 330 5.14 -8.23 5.04
N ASN A 331 6.13 -9.13 5.01
CA ASN A 331 7.49 -8.80 5.44
C ASN A 331 8.08 -7.67 4.58
N LEU A 332 7.83 -7.69 3.27
CA LEU A 332 8.35 -6.68 2.35
C LEU A 332 7.81 -5.29 2.67
N PHE A 333 6.48 -5.14 2.76
CA PHE A 333 5.84 -3.87 3.09
C PHE A 333 6.23 -3.38 4.48
N HIS A 334 6.22 -4.26 5.48
CA HIS A 334 6.65 -3.95 6.84
C HIS A 334 8.08 -3.39 6.89
N HIS A 335 9.00 -3.94 6.11
CA HIS A 335 10.36 -3.43 6.03
C HIS A 335 10.45 -2.05 5.36
N VAL A 336 9.65 -1.80 4.31
CA VAL A 336 9.59 -0.49 3.66
C VAL A 336 9.03 0.55 4.63
N ASP A 337 7.94 0.26 5.33
CA ASP A 337 7.34 1.17 6.31
C ASP A 337 8.24 1.45 7.50
N LYS A 338 8.86 0.41 8.07
CA LYS A 338 9.81 0.59 9.17
C LYS A 338 10.92 1.55 8.76
N ASN A 339 11.48 1.37 7.56
CA ASN A 339 12.52 2.27 7.05
C ASN A 339 11.98 3.69 6.85
N ILE A 340 10.76 3.86 6.31
CA ILE A 340 10.12 5.17 6.13
C ILE A 340 9.90 5.87 7.47
N GLN A 341 9.32 5.17 8.45
CA GLN A 341 9.03 5.69 9.78
C GLN A 341 10.31 6.05 10.55
N GLU A 342 11.35 5.22 10.48
CA GLU A 342 12.65 5.51 11.08
C GLU A 342 13.27 6.78 10.47
N LEU A 343 13.17 6.96 9.14
CA LEU A 343 13.67 8.16 8.47
C LEU A 343 12.86 9.41 8.79
N GLU A 344 11.53 9.29 8.90
CA GLU A 344 10.66 10.40 9.30
C GLU A 344 10.91 10.80 10.76
N ARG A 345 11.16 9.83 11.65
CA ARG A 345 11.59 10.08 13.03
C ARG A 345 12.98 10.72 13.10
N ASN A 346 13.91 10.33 12.22
CA ASN A 346 15.26 10.88 12.16
C ASN A 346 15.30 12.30 11.55
N LYS A 347 14.33 12.68 10.71
CA LYS A 347 14.19 14.08 10.24
C LYS A 347 13.92 15.06 11.38
N PHE A 348 13.26 14.64 12.46
CA PHE A 348 13.05 15.46 13.65
C PHE A 348 14.29 15.61 14.52
N THR A 349 15.32 14.76 14.36
CA THR A 349 16.58 14.83 15.12
C THR A 349 17.72 15.45 14.31
N MET A 350 17.67 15.43 12.98
CA MET A 350 18.72 16.01 12.12
C MET A 350 18.48 17.45 11.65
N SER A 351 17.39 18.11 12.06
CA SER A 351 17.17 19.53 11.71
C SER A 351 18.19 20.50 12.32
N GLU A 352 19.12 20.02 13.16
CA GLU A 352 20.15 20.84 13.81
C GLU A 352 21.57 20.66 13.24
N THR A 353 21.85 19.72 12.32
CA THR A 353 23.27 19.40 11.97
C THR A 353 23.59 19.08 10.51
N SER A 354 22.72 19.32 9.53
CA SER A 354 23.07 19.01 8.14
C SER A 354 22.59 20.05 7.13
N THR A 355 23.34 21.14 7.04
CA THR A 355 23.44 21.93 5.80
C THR A 355 24.42 21.22 4.86
N CYS A 356 23.97 20.93 3.63
CA CYS A 356 24.84 20.59 2.51
C CYS A 356 25.72 21.78 2.11
#